data_AF-A0A960SFJ7-F1
#
_entry.id   AF-A0A960SFJ7-F1
#
_cell.length_a   1.000
_cell.length_b   1.000
_cell.length_c   1.000
_cell.angle_alpha   90.00
_cell.angle_beta   90.00
_cell.angle_gamma   90.00
#
_symmetry.space_group_name_H-M   'P 1'
#
loop_
_entity.id
_entity.type
_entity.pdbx_description
1 polymer ?
#
loop_
_entity_poly.entity_id
_entity_poly.type
_entity_poly.pdbx_seq_one_letter_code
_entity_poly.pdbx_strand_id
1 'polypeptide(L)'
;MRLRYNLGICLYRQGKYPDSITVFQQALEGPELEPELQADILYNMGNAMYRIGEGKISDRQPDTRKDWAKALEYYEGSKVIRPEDEETLANLKFVKYQIENLVMYDLELDSNFPDVVELTGAGHFDQGIKRPISVTLKDKERYRFGSWEGEGVDAPEKEKTRVLIDANKTITAKLIELVNLKVVVVPEEAGSSSSPGRYDKGQEVDLKFESNFGWRFVQWQGPNIQDATVPETKIKLDGDTTVVVVCEEAKELVFDIDDGKK
;
A
#
# COMPACT_ATOMS: atom_id res chain seq x y z
N MET A 1 -39.16 28.52 9.20
CA MET A 1 -39.07 27.10 8.77
C MET A 1 -39.68 26.87 7.39
N ARG A 2 -40.96 27.18 7.14
CA ARG A 2 -41.59 26.96 5.81
C ARG A 2 -40.88 27.61 4.63
N LEU A 3 -40.34 28.83 4.80
CA LEU A 3 -39.51 29.47 3.76
C LEU A 3 -38.23 28.68 3.47
N ARG A 4 -37.56 28.14 4.50
CA ARG A 4 -36.37 27.30 4.34
C ARG A 4 -36.74 25.97 3.68
N TYR A 5 -37.81 25.32 4.12
CA TYR A 5 -38.34 24.12 3.47
C TYR A 5 -38.61 24.32 1.97
N ASN A 6 -39.32 25.39 1.60
CA ASN A 6 -39.58 25.72 0.20
C ASN A 6 -38.29 25.99 -0.59
N LEU A 7 -37.32 26.68 0.02
CA LEU A 7 -36.00 26.90 -0.59
C LEU A 7 -35.26 25.57 -0.81
N GLY A 8 -35.32 24.64 0.16
CA GLY A 8 -34.77 23.29 0.04
C GLY A 8 -35.37 22.53 -1.15
N ILE A 9 -36.70 22.57 -1.32
CA ILE A 9 -37.38 21.98 -2.49
C ILE A 9 -36.88 22.61 -3.80
N CYS A 10 -36.76 23.94 -3.86
CA CYS A 10 -36.27 24.63 -5.04
C CYS A 10 -34.83 24.20 -5.39
N LEU A 11 -33.95 24.09 -4.40
CA LEU A 11 -32.58 23.61 -4.59
C LEU A 11 -32.52 22.16 -5.04
N TYR A 12 -33.36 21.29 -4.46
CA TYR A 12 -33.50 19.90 -4.88
C TYR A 12 -33.90 19.80 -6.37
N ARG A 13 -34.91 20.57 -6.79
CA ARG A 13 -35.37 20.60 -8.19
C ARG A 13 -34.31 21.14 -9.16
N GLN A 14 -33.36 21.94 -8.69
CA GLN A 14 -32.20 22.40 -9.46
C GLN A 14 -31.07 21.37 -9.53
N GLY A 15 -31.22 20.19 -8.91
CA GLY A 15 -30.16 19.18 -8.79
C GLY A 15 -29.07 19.54 -7.77
N LYS A 16 -29.24 20.64 -7.01
CA LYS A 16 -28.31 21.08 -5.96
C LYS A 16 -28.60 20.33 -4.66
N TYR A 17 -28.42 19.01 -4.71
CA TYR A 17 -28.80 18.14 -3.60
C TYR A 17 -28.05 18.46 -2.29
N PRO A 18 -26.73 18.71 -2.27
CA PRO A 18 -26.04 19.09 -1.03
C PRO A 18 -26.60 20.38 -0.41
N ASP A 19 -26.80 21.42 -1.22
CA ASP A 19 -27.38 22.70 -0.74
C ASP A 19 -28.80 22.50 -0.21
N SER A 20 -29.60 21.65 -0.86
CA SER A 20 -30.96 21.34 -0.40
C SER A 20 -30.96 20.71 0.99
N ILE A 21 -30.03 19.78 1.25
CA ILE A 21 -29.87 19.11 2.55
C ILE A 21 -29.47 20.12 3.63
N THR A 22 -28.52 21.01 3.35
CA THR A 22 -28.12 22.07 4.30
C THR A 22 -29.30 22.96 4.66
N VAL A 23 -30.10 23.38 3.69
CA VAL A 23 -31.28 24.23 3.94
C VAL A 23 -32.39 23.46 4.69
N PHE A 24 -32.56 22.17 4.39
CA PHE A 24 -33.48 21.30 5.13
C PHE A 24 -33.06 21.11 6.60
N GLN A 25 -31.77 20.93 6.88
CA GLN A 25 -31.25 20.88 8.26
C GLN A 25 -31.57 22.17 9.02
N GLN A 26 -31.35 23.33 8.41
CA GLN A 26 -31.73 24.62 9.00
C GLN A 26 -33.25 24.77 9.19
N ALA A 27 -34.08 24.05 8.42
CA ALA A 27 -35.52 24.04 8.60
C ALA A 27 -35.93 23.17 9.81
N LEU A 28 -35.20 22.08 10.09
CA LEU A 28 -35.41 21.21 11.27
C LEU A 28 -35.07 21.92 12.59
N GLU A 29 -34.17 22.90 12.57
CA GLU A 29 -33.73 23.63 13.78
C GLU A 29 -34.67 24.77 14.19
N GLY A 30 -35.76 25.02 13.46
CA GLY A 30 -36.60 26.17 13.76
C GLY A 30 -37.52 25.96 14.97
N PRO A 31 -37.91 27.06 15.65
CA PRO A 31 -38.85 26.99 16.76
C PRO A 31 -40.23 26.57 16.24
N GLU A 32 -40.93 25.70 16.98
CA GLU A 32 -42.31 25.23 16.66
C GLU A 32 -42.41 24.35 15.40
N LEU A 33 -41.41 23.49 15.16
CA LEU A 33 -41.43 22.56 14.02
C LEU A 33 -42.60 21.56 14.14
N GLU A 34 -43.56 21.70 13.24
CA GLU A 34 -44.69 20.78 13.11
C GLU A 34 -44.21 19.36 12.73
N PRO A 35 -44.70 18.29 13.38
CA PRO A 35 -44.29 16.91 13.08
C PRO A 35 -44.47 16.54 11.61
N GLU A 36 -45.57 16.95 10.97
CA GLU A 36 -45.81 16.69 9.54
C GLU A 36 -44.76 17.35 8.64
N LEU A 37 -44.38 18.60 8.97
CA LEU A 37 -43.33 19.30 8.24
C LEU A 37 -41.95 18.65 8.47
N GLN A 38 -41.69 18.14 9.67
CA GLN A 38 -40.50 17.37 9.97
C GLN A 38 -40.43 16.09 9.12
N ALA A 39 -41.54 15.35 9.00
CA ALA A 39 -41.61 14.15 8.16
C ALA A 39 -41.34 14.47 6.69
N ASP A 40 -41.93 15.56 6.16
CA ASP A 40 -41.68 16.01 4.79
C ASP A 40 -40.23 16.43 4.55
N ILE A 41 -39.62 17.12 5.51
CA ILE A 41 -38.21 17.50 5.41
C ILE A 41 -37.33 16.25 5.37
N LEU A 42 -37.53 15.30 6.28
CA LEU A 42 -36.77 14.05 6.33
C LEU A 42 -36.94 13.24 5.05
N TYR A 43 -38.17 13.08 4.55
CA TYR A 43 -38.44 12.43 3.27
C TYR A 43 -37.66 13.07 2.11
N ASN A 44 -37.68 14.40 2.01
CA ASN A 44 -36.97 15.13 0.95
C ASN A 44 -35.44 15.05 1.09
N MET A 45 -34.91 15.02 2.31
CA MET A 45 -33.48 14.77 2.55
C MET A 45 -33.08 13.35 2.16
N GLY A 46 -33.95 12.36 2.41
CA GLY A 46 -33.79 10.99 1.92
C GLY A 46 -33.68 10.95 0.39
N ASN A 47 -34.62 11.62 -0.29
CA ASN A 47 -34.59 11.75 -1.75
C ASN A 47 -33.31 12.44 -2.24
N ALA A 48 -32.86 13.51 -1.58
CA ALA A 48 -31.63 14.21 -1.94
C ALA A 48 -30.39 13.31 -1.79
N MET A 49 -30.27 12.58 -0.68
CA MET A 49 -29.17 11.63 -0.46
C MET A 49 -29.20 10.48 -1.46
N TYR A 50 -30.38 9.97 -1.81
CA TYR A 50 -30.52 8.94 -2.84
C TYR A 50 -29.95 9.42 -4.19
N ARG A 51 -30.33 10.63 -4.63
CA ARG A 51 -29.84 11.20 -5.90
C ARG A 51 -28.35 11.54 -5.88
N ILE A 52 -27.80 11.93 -4.71
CA ILE A 52 -26.35 12.09 -4.55
C ILE A 52 -25.64 10.74 -4.77
N GLY A 53 -26.12 9.67 -4.13
CA GLY A 53 -25.54 8.34 -4.30
C GLY A 53 -25.67 7.83 -5.74
N GLU A 54 -26.84 8.00 -6.35
CA GLU A 54 -27.13 7.63 -7.75
C GLU A 54 -26.15 8.31 -8.72
N GLY A 55 -25.89 9.60 -8.55
CA GLY A 55 -24.95 10.35 -9.39
C GLY A 55 -23.49 9.88 -9.29
N LYS A 56 -23.14 9.09 -8.26
CA LYS A 56 -21.78 8.56 -8.07
C LYS A 56 -21.57 7.17 -8.68
N ILE A 57 -22.64 6.51 -9.13
CA ILE A 57 -22.55 5.16 -9.74
C ILE A 57 -21.69 5.17 -11.00
N SER A 58 -21.76 6.24 -11.81
CA SER A 58 -20.97 6.38 -13.04
C SER A 58 -19.48 6.67 -12.80
N ASP A 59 -19.12 7.21 -11.63
CA ASP A 59 -17.79 7.74 -11.31
C ASP A 59 -17.00 6.77 -10.40
N ARG A 60 -17.05 5.47 -10.70
CA ARG A 60 -16.34 4.41 -9.93
C ARG A 60 -16.83 4.28 -8.48
N GLN A 61 -18.10 4.57 -8.20
CA GLN A 61 -18.82 4.22 -6.96
C GLN A 61 -18.15 4.59 -5.61
N PRO A 62 -17.36 5.69 -5.44
CA PRO A 62 -16.94 6.05 -4.09
C PRO A 62 -18.17 6.54 -3.31
N ASP A 63 -18.47 5.88 -2.19
CA ASP A 63 -19.49 6.27 -1.20
C ASP A 63 -20.98 6.11 -1.61
N THR A 64 -21.35 5.52 -2.76
CA THR A 64 -22.79 5.35 -3.14
C THR A 64 -23.58 4.62 -2.04
N ARG A 65 -23.04 3.50 -1.54
CA ARG A 65 -23.65 2.74 -0.43
C ARG A 65 -23.83 3.60 0.81
N LYS A 66 -22.85 4.45 1.13
CA LYS A 66 -22.87 5.36 2.28
C LYS A 66 -23.94 6.44 2.13
N ASP A 67 -24.08 7.03 0.95
CA ASP A 67 -25.12 8.04 0.71
C ASP A 67 -26.52 7.43 0.75
N TRP A 68 -26.70 6.25 0.16
CA TRP A 68 -27.96 5.52 0.23
C TRP A 68 -28.30 5.03 1.64
N ALA A 69 -27.31 4.62 2.44
CA ALA A 69 -27.53 4.34 3.86
C ALA A 69 -28.03 5.58 4.60
N LYS A 70 -27.51 6.77 4.29
CA LYS A 70 -28.01 8.03 4.85
C LYS A 70 -29.43 8.36 4.37
N ALA A 71 -29.75 8.04 3.12
CA ALA A 71 -31.13 8.16 2.62
C ALA A 71 -32.08 7.28 3.44
N LEU A 72 -31.69 6.04 3.74
CA LEU A 72 -32.46 5.14 4.61
C LEU A 72 -32.66 5.73 6.00
N GLU A 73 -31.63 6.30 6.63
CA GLU A 73 -31.78 6.96 7.95
C GLU A 73 -32.85 8.07 7.92
N TYR A 74 -32.85 8.89 6.87
CA TYR A 74 -33.83 9.96 6.73
C TYR A 74 -35.25 9.43 6.48
N TYR A 75 -35.41 8.42 5.63
CA TYR A 75 -36.71 7.80 5.43
C TYR A 75 -37.23 7.07 6.68
N GLU A 76 -36.35 6.39 7.43
CA GLU A 76 -36.74 5.78 8.71
C GLU A 76 -37.20 6.86 9.71
N GLY A 77 -36.53 8.03 9.74
CA GLY A 77 -36.98 9.18 10.52
C GLY A 77 -38.36 9.71 10.10
N SER A 78 -38.64 9.81 8.80
CA SER A 78 -39.98 10.16 8.28
C SER A 78 -41.03 9.13 8.71
N LYS A 79 -40.71 7.83 8.58
CA LYS A 79 -41.61 6.71 8.93
C LYS A 79 -42.00 6.69 10.41
N VAL A 80 -41.11 7.11 11.32
CA VAL A 80 -41.43 7.23 12.74
C VAL A 80 -42.59 8.19 12.98
N ILE A 81 -42.71 9.24 12.17
CA ILE A 81 -43.77 10.25 12.27
C ILE A 81 -45.00 9.83 11.44
N ARG A 82 -44.77 9.35 10.21
CA ARG A 82 -45.82 8.89 9.28
C ARG A 82 -45.62 7.40 8.93
N PRO A 83 -46.08 6.47 9.79
CA PRO A 83 -45.82 5.05 9.60
C PRO A 83 -46.57 4.43 8.42
N GLU A 84 -47.67 5.04 7.99
CA GLU A 84 -48.53 4.58 6.89
C GLU A 84 -48.27 5.32 5.56
N ASP A 85 -47.28 6.22 5.51
CA ASP A 85 -46.94 6.93 4.28
C ASP A 85 -46.36 5.98 3.22
N GLU A 86 -47.18 5.66 2.21
CA GLU A 86 -46.85 4.70 1.16
C GLU A 86 -45.58 5.11 0.38
N GLU A 87 -45.36 6.41 0.17
CA GLU A 87 -44.17 6.90 -0.55
C GLU A 87 -42.89 6.63 0.24
N THR A 88 -42.85 6.98 1.54
CA THR A 88 -41.71 6.69 2.41
C THR A 88 -41.43 5.19 2.46
N LEU A 89 -42.47 4.35 2.60
CA LEU A 89 -42.32 2.89 2.65
C LEU A 89 -41.81 2.31 1.33
N ALA A 90 -42.28 2.82 0.19
CA ALA A 90 -41.81 2.41 -1.13
C ALA A 90 -40.33 2.79 -1.33
N ASN A 91 -39.95 4.02 -0.98
CA ASN A 91 -38.56 4.48 -1.08
C ASN A 91 -37.61 3.68 -0.17
N LEU A 92 -38.02 3.34 1.05
CA LEU A 92 -37.25 2.45 1.93
C LEU A 92 -36.97 1.10 1.29
N LYS A 93 -38.01 0.44 0.74
CA LYS A 93 -37.86 -0.86 0.07
C LYS A 93 -36.96 -0.74 -1.16
N PHE A 94 -37.16 0.29 -1.96
CA PHE A 94 -36.41 0.53 -3.17
C PHE A 94 -34.92 0.78 -2.88
N VAL A 95 -34.60 1.68 -1.94
CA VAL A 95 -33.19 1.98 -1.62
C VAL A 95 -32.50 0.80 -0.94
N LYS A 96 -33.19 0.02 -0.08
CA LYS A 96 -32.66 -1.23 0.48
C LYS A 96 -32.29 -2.22 -0.62
N TYR A 97 -33.21 -2.46 -1.56
CA TYR A 97 -32.95 -3.31 -2.72
C TYR A 97 -31.76 -2.81 -3.56
N GLN A 98 -31.68 -1.50 -3.81
CA GLN A 98 -30.57 -0.92 -4.55
C GLN A 98 -29.22 -1.16 -3.85
N ILE A 99 -29.15 -0.94 -2.53
CA ILE A 99 -27.94 -1.22 -1.72
C ILE A 99 -27.56 -2.71 -1.77
N GLU A 100 -28.53 -3.61 -1.65
CA GLU A 100 -28.30 -5.06 -1.67
C GLU A 100 -27.77 -5.54 -3.03
N ASN A 101 -28.11 -4.85 -4.12
CA ASN A 101 -27.69 -5.19 -5.48
C ASN A 101 -26.51 -4.32 -5.98
N LEU A 102 -25.90 -3.51 -5.13
CA LEU A 102 -24.66 -2.82 -5.49
C LEU A 102 -23.54 -3.83 -5.73
N VAL A 103 -22.83 -3.65 -6.84
CA VAL A 103 -21.73 -4.53 -7.25
C VAL A 103 -20.58 -4.41 -6.26
N MET A 104 -20.13 -5.56 -5.77
CA MET A 104 -19.00 -5.69 -4.88
C MET A 104 -18.03 -6.74 -5.43
N TYR A 105 -16.76 -6.60 -5.08
CA TYR A 105 -15.70 -7.53 -5.45
C TYR A 105 -14.86 -7.93 -4.25
N ASP A 106 -14.31 -9.14 -4.32
CA ASP A 106 -13.38 -9.67 -3.35
C ASP A 106 -11.95 -9.21 -3.64
N LEU A 107 -11.27 -8.72 -2.61
CA LEU A 107 -9.83 -8.48 -2.60
C LEU A 107 -9.18 -9.48 -1.64
N GLU A 108 -8.41 -10.39 -2.21
CA GLU A 108 -7.54 -11.32 -1.49
C GLU A 108 -6.10 -10.83 -1.53
N LEU A 109 -5.36 -11.10 -0.45
CA LEU A 109 -3.93 -10.78 -0.35
C LEU A 109 -3.16 -12.07 -0.13
N ASP A 110 -2.06 -12.23 -0.86
CA ASP A 110 -1.16 -13.38 -0.76
C ASP A 110 0.29 -12.94 -0.65
N SER A 111 1.20 -13.87 -0.37
CA SER A 111 2.65 -13.64 -0.33
C SER A 111 3.39 -14.88 -0.81
N ASN A 112 4.52 -14.68 -1.50
CA ASN A 112 5.44 -15.79 -1.78
C ASN A 112 6.08 -16.39 -0.51
N PHE A 113 5.99 -15.68 0.61
CA PHE A 113 6.35 -16.17 1.94
C PHE A 113 5.26 -15.80 2.95
N PRO A 114 4.15 -16.57 3.05
CA PRO A 114 2.99 -16.20 3.86
C PRO A 114 3.31 -16.20 5.37
N ASP A 115 4.20 -17.08 5.83
CA ASP A 115 4.50 -17.21 7.26
C ASP A 115 5.32 -16.04 7.83
N VAL A 116 6.05 -15.31 6.99
CA VAL A 116 6.99 -14.24 7.41
C VAL A 116 6.41 -12.84 7.27
N VAL A 117 5.14 -12.72 6.87
CA VAL A 117 4.44 -11.42 6.74
C VAL A 117 3.11 -11.41 7.47
N GLU A 118 2.61 -10.21 7.67
CA GLU A 118 1.22 -9.91 7.97
C GLU A 118 0.69 -8.97 6.88
N LEU A 119 -0.38 -9.38 6.20
CA LEU A 119 -1.02 -8.62 5.13
C LEU A 119 -2.32 -8.02 5.67
N THR A 120 -2.57 -6.75 5.36
CA THR A 120 -3.83 -6.08 5.74
C THR A 120 -4.48 -5.39 4.55
N GLY A 121 -5.80 -5.31 4.56
CA GLY A 121 -6.60 -4.63 3.54
C GLY A 121 -7.47 -5.52 2.66
N ALA A 122 -7.39 -6.85 2.82
CA ALA A 122 -8.28 -7.82 2.20
C ALA A 122 -9.75 -7.64 2.65
N GLY A 123 -10.69 -8.12 1.84
CA GLY A 123 -12.12 -8.11 2.17
C GLY A 123 -13.03 -7.99 0.94
N HIS A 124 -14.31 -7.72 1.19
CA HIS A 124 -15.34 -7.56 0.17
C HIS A 124 -15.77 -6.10 0.09
N PHE A 125 -15.69 -5.51 -1.10
CA PHE A 125 -15.71 -4.06 -1.26
C PHE A 125 -16.57 -3.61 -2.43
N ASP A 126 -17.23 -2.46 -2.26
CA ASP A 126 -17.93 -1.79 -3.36
C ASP A 126 -16.97 -1.56 -4.53
N GLN A 127 -17.48 -1.72 -5.74
CA GLN A 127 -16.73 -1.49 -6.95
C GLN A 127 -16.16 -0.06 -7.01
N GLY A 128 -15.07 0.12 -7.74
CA GLY A 128 -14.41 1.36 -8.09
C GLY A 128 -13.71 2.12 -6.95
N ILE A 129 -13.85 1.67 -5.71
CA ILE A 129 -13.13 2.27 -4.58
C ILE A 129 -11.64 1.91 -4.62
N LYS A 130 -10.79 2.78 -4.05
CA LYS A 130 -9.38 2.48 -3.81
C LYS A 130 -9.16 2.02 -2.37
N ARG A 131 -8.81 0.75 -2.17
CA ARG A 131 -8.56 0.17 -0.84
C ARG A 131 -7.10 0.26 -0.45
N PRO A 132 -6.77 0.78 0.75
CA PRO A 132 -5.42 0.72 1.27
C PRO A 132 -5.08 -0.73 1.63
N ILE A 133 -3.89 -1.17 1.22
CA ILE A 133 -3.30 -2.45 1.61
C ILE A 133 -1.93 -2.21 2.22
N SER A 134 -1.49 -3.12 3.09
CA SER A 134 -0.15 -3.07 3.66
C SER A 134 0.44 -4.45 3.91
N VAL A 135 1.77 -4.51 3.90
CA VAL A 135 2.57 -5.65 4.34
C VAL A 135 3.44 -5.23 5.51
N THR A 136 3.50 -6.09 6.52
CA THR A 136 4.43 -5.97 7.65
C THR A 136 5.28 -7.23 7.71
N LEU A 137 6.60 -7.08 7.59
CA LEU A 137 7.53 -8.21 7.68
C LEU A 137 7.78 -8.57 9.15
N LYS A 138 7.70 -9.86 9.48
CA LYS A 138 8.04 -10.41 10.79
C LYS A 138 9.56 -10.57 10.95
N ASP A 139 10.27 -10.82 9.85
CA ASP A 139 11.71 -11.04 9.82
C ASP A 139 12.37 -10.11 8.80
N LYS A 140 12.75 -8.91 9.26
CA LYS A 140 13.42 -7.89 8.43
C LYS A 140 14.92 -8.16 8.25
N GLU A 141 15.47 -9.16 8.93
CA GLU A 141 16.87 -9.52 8.82
C GLU A 141 17.10 -10.46 7.64
N ARG A 142 16.16 -11.36 7.38
CA ARG A 142 16.22 -12.32 6.27
C ARG A 142 15.39 -11.93 5.06
N TYR A 143 14.51 -10.94 5.17
CA TYR A 143 13.65 -10.55 4.07
C TYR A 143 13.53 -9.04 3.97
N ARG A 144 13.36 -8.56 2.75
CA ARG A 144 12.83 -7.23 2.48
C ARG A 144 11.63 -7.30 1.55
N PHE A 145 10.79 -6.27 1.63
CA PHE A 145 9.73 -6.08 0.64
C PHE A 145 10.35 -5.76 -0.72
N GLY A 146 9.87 -6.44 -1.76
CA GLY A 146 10.22 -6.17 -3.15
C GLY A 146 9.14 -5.32 -3.81
N SER A 147 7.98 -5.91 -4.05
CA SER A 147 6.83 -5.22 -4.65
C SER A 147 5.52 -5.98 -4.45
N TRP A 148 4.40 -5.31 -4.67
CA TRP A 148 3.09 -5.94 -4.87
C TRP A 148 2.94 -6.33 -6.34
N GLU A 149 2.52 -7.57 -6.59
CA GLU A 149 2.14 -8.07 -7.90
C GLU A 149 0.61 -8.15 -8.00
N GLY A 150 0.05 -7.58 -9.07
CA GLY A 150 -1.38 -7.57 -9.34
C GLY A 150 -1.84 -6.29 -10.02
N GLU A 151 -2.99 -6.34 -10.69
CA GLU A 151 -3.52 -5.19 -11.44
C GLU A 151 -4.13 -4.13 -10.51
N GLY A 152 -4.00 -2.86 -10.88
CA GLY A 152 -4.67 -1.75 -10.21
C GLY A 152 -4.00 -1.27 -8.92
N VAL A 153 -2.76 -1.71 -8.66
CA VAL A 153 -1.91 -1.23 -7.57
C VAL A 153 -1.22 0.08 -7.98
N ASP A 154 -1.37 1.15 -7.19
CA ASP A 154 -0.84 2.48 -7.54
C ASP A 154 0.71 2.54 -7.45
N ALA A 155 1.28 2.24 -6.28
CA ALA A 155 2.72 2.30 -5.99
C ALA A 155 3.17 0.92 -5.47
N PRO A 156 3.41 -0.07 -6.36
CA PRO A 156 3.65 -1.45 -5.97
C PRO A 156 4.93 -1.65 -5.16
N GLU A 157 5.92 -0.78 -5.29
CA GLU A 157 7.18 -0.82 -4.55
C GLU A 157 7.09 -0.33 -3.10
N LYS A 158 5.94 0.20 -2.67
CA LYS A 158 5.73 0.67 -1.30
C LYS A 158 5.04 -0.39 -0.45
N GLU A 159 5.56 -0.62 0.76
CA GLU A 159 4.95 -1.53 1.75
C GLU A 159 3.49 -1.17 2.06
N LYS A 160 3.12 0.10 1.90
CA LYS A 160 1.75 0.63 2.02
C LYS A 160 1.33 1.28 0.72
N THR A 161 0.23 0.81 0.15
CA THR A 161 -0.26 1.28 -1.15
C THR A 161 -1.78 1.19 -1.23
N ARG A 162 -2.34 1.46 -2.41
CA ARG A 162 -3.79 1.35 -2.67
C ARG A 162 -4.04 0.52 -3.92
N VAL A 163 -5.18 -0.17 -3.91
CA VAL A 163 -5.66 -1.02 -5.00
C VAL A 163 -7.05 -0.58 -5.43
N LEU A 164 -7.26 -0.41 -6.74
CA LEU A 164 -8.57 -0.17 -7.32
C LEU A 164 -9.40 -1.46 -7.33
N ILE A 165 -10.64 -1.41 -6.83
CA ILE A 165 -11.55 -2.56 -6.78
C ILE A 165 -12.48 -2.55 -8.00
N ASP A 166 -12.06 -3.05 -9.15
CA ASP A 166 -12.89 -3.08 -10.38
C ASP A 166 -13.25 -4.49 -10.86
N ALA A 167 -12.74 -5.51 -10.17
CA ALA A 167 -13.04 -6.92 -10.33
C ALA A 167 -12.60 -7.66 -9.06
N ASN A 168 -12.92 -8.95 -8.95
CA ASN A 168 -12.29 -9.82 -7.95
C ASN A 168 -10.77 -9.85 -8.21
N LYS A 169 -9.97 -9.66 -7.17
CA LYS A 169 -8.51 -9.55 -7.28
C LYS A 169 -7.81 -10.35 -6.19
N THR A 170 -6.68 -10.93 -6.57
CA THR A 170 -5.65 -11.42 -5.65
C THR A 170 -4.40 -10.60 -5.88
N ILE A 171 -3.89 -9.94 -4.84
CA ILE A 171 -2.67 -9.14 -4.90
C ILE A 171 -1.59 -9.83 -4.05
N THR A 172 -0.44 -10.12 -4.66
CA THR A 172 0.63 -10.89 -4.00
C THR A 172 1.78 -9.98 -3.58
N ALA A 173 2.12 -9.95 -2.30
CA ALA A 173 3.36 -9.37 -1.82
C ALA A 173 4.54 -10.24 -2.23
N LYS A 174 5.50 -9.69 -2.97
CA LYS A 174 6.78 -10.33 -3.28
C LYS A 174 7.83 -9.85 -2.31
N LEU A 175 8.30 -10.77 -1.49
CA LEU A 175 9.49 -10.58 -0.67
C LEU A 175 10.71 -11.13 -1.37
N ILE A 176 11.85 -10.53 -1.03
CA ILE A 176 13.16 -10.92 -1.49
C ILE A 176 13.95 -11.37 -0.27
N GLU A 177 14.50 -12.58 -0.32
CA GLU A 177 15.41 -13.10 0.70
C GLU A 177 16.71 -12.28 0.69
N LEU A 178 17.21 -11.96 1.88
CA LEU A 178 18.47 -11.29 2.13
C LEU A 178 19.53 -12.30 2.58
N VAL A 179 20.76 -12.10 2.13
CA VAL A 179 21.93 -12.91 2.49
C VAL A 179 23.09 -12.02 2.94
N ASN A 180 23.90 -12.53 3.85
CA ASN A 180 25.04 -11.82 4.41
C ASN A 180 26.33 -12.20 3.70
N LEU A 181 27.09 -11.19 3.29
CA LEU A 181 28.48 -11.34 2.88
C LEU A 181 29.40 -10.89 4.00
N LYS A 182 30.25 -11.79 4.47
CA LYS A 182 31.37 -11.50 5.38
C LYS A 182 32.69 -11.63 4.64
N VAL A 183 33.60 -10.70 4.87
CA VAL A 183 34.99 -10.78 4.41
C VAL A 183 35.90 -10.93 5.62
N VAL A 184 36.79 -11.92 5.58
CA VAL A 184 37.84 -12.13 6.58
C VAL A 184 39.19 -11.90 5.90
N VAL A 185 40.03 -11.04 6.45
CA VAL A 185 41.35 -10.74 5.88
C VAL A 185 42.40 -11.54 6.65
N VAL A 186 43.30 -12.22 5.95
CA VAL A 186 44.37 -13.01 6.55
C VAL A 186 45.73 -12.61 5.96
N PRO A 187 46.65 -12.06 6.78
CA PRO A 187 46.43 -11.65 8.17
C PRO A 187 45.56 -10.39 8.28
N GLU A 188 44.98 -10.14 9.46
CA GLU A 188 43.94 -9.10 9.67
C GLU A 188 44.44 -7.69 9.32
N GLU A 189 45.70 -7.41 9.62
CA GLU A 189 46.38 -6.14 9.35
C GLU A 189 46.70 -5.90 7.87
N ALA A 190 46.47 -6.89 6.99
CA ALA A 190 46.93 -6.82 5.61
C ALA A 190 46.14 -5.86 4.73
N GLY A 191 44.95 -5.42 5.16
CA GLY A 191 44.13 -4.49 4.41
C GLY A 191 42.67 -4.51 4.84
N SER A 192 41.80 -3.96 4.00
CA SER A 192 40.37 -3.90 4.27
C SER A 192 39.53 -4.10 3.01
N SER A 193 38.25 -4.45 3.20
CA SER A 193 37.28 -4.58 2.12
C SER A 193 35.99 -3.83 2.47
N SER A 194 35.43 -3.12 1.49
CA SER A 194 34.14 -2.43 1.60
C SER A 194 32.95 -3.31 1.19
N SER A 195 33.19 -4.54 0.77
CA SER A 195 32.17 -5.46 0.26
C SER A 195 31.29 -6.16 1.31
N PRO A 196 31.66 -6.30 2.61
CA PRO A 196 30.75 -6.89 3.59
C PRO A 196 29.40 -6.16 3.67
N GLY A 197 28.31 -6.92 3.82
CA GLY A 197 26.97 -6.33 3.88
C GLY A 197 25.84 -7.33 3.72
N ARG A 198 24.61 -6.81 3.65
CA ARG A 198 23.38 -7.56 3.33
C ARG A 198 22.98 -7.28 1.90
N TYR A 199 22.69 -8.34 1.16
CA TYR A 199 22.40 -8.30 -0.27
C TYR A 199 21.19 -9.16 -0.60
N ASP A 200 20.60 -8.96 -1.77
CA ASP A 200 19.54 -9.83 -2.24
C ASP A 200 20.12 -11.20 -2.60
N LYS A 201 19.40 -12.27 -2.25
CA LYS A 201 19.77 -13.62 -2.67
C LYS A 201 19.80 -13.72 -4.20
N GLY A 202 20.91 -14.22 -4.73
CA GLY A 202 21.22 -14.34 -6.15
C GLY A 202 21.88 -13.09 -6.75
N GLN A 203 22.06 -12.01 -5.99
CA GLN A 203 22.71 -10.78 -6.46
C GLN A 203 24.19 -11.02 -6.77
N GLU A 204 24.66 -10.40 -7.85
CA GLU A 204 26.10 -10.22 -8.10
C GLU A 204 26.60 -8.98 -7.37
N VAL A 205 27.62 -9.15 -6.53
CA VAL A 205 28.21 -8.11 -5.69
C VAL A 205 29.66 -7.89 -6.09
N ASP A 206 30.07 -6.64 -6.16
CA ASP A 206 31.47 -6.28 -6.42
C ASP A 206 32.31 -6.52 -5.14
N LEU A 207 33.31 -7.38 -5.27
CA LEU A 207 34.36 -7.59 -4.29
C LEU A 207 35.49 -6.59 -4.55
N LYS A 208 35.86 -5.83 -3.52
CA LYS A 208 36.99 -4.90 -3.55
C LYS A 208 37.82 -5.06 -2.30
N PHE A 209 39.13 -5.18 -2.49
CA PHE A 209 40.11 -5.20 -1.40
C PHE A 209 41.19 -4.15 -1.60
N GLU A 210 41.54 -3.46 -0.52
CA GLU A 210 42.60 -2.46 -0.48
C GLU A 210 43.67 -2.93 0.51
N SER A 211 44.87 -3.25 -0.01
CA SER A 211 46.01 -3.66 0.80
C SER A 211 46.57 -2.49 1.61
N ASN A 212 46.93 -2.75 2.85
CA ASN A 212 47.76 -1.85 3.64
C ASN A 212 49.21 -1.87 3.14
N PHE A 213 49.98 -0.84 3.49
CA PHE A 213 51.40 -0.78 3.16
C PHE A 213 52.15 -2.01 3.69
N GLY A 214 53.07 -2.55 2.88
CA GLY A 214 53.83 -3.75 3.20
C GLY A 214 53.10 -5.06 2.91
N TRP A 215 51.86 -5.03 2.42
CA TRP A 215 51.10 -6.22 2.07
C TRP A 215 50.75 -6.26 0.58
N ARG A 216 50.67 -7.49 0.05
CA ARG A 216 50.25 -7.80 -1.31
C ARG A 216 49.03 -8.73 -1.25
N PHE A 217 47.97 -8.34 -1.96
CA PHE A 217 46.85 -9.23 -2.25
C PHE A 217 47.32 -10.45 -3.05
N VAL A 218 46.94 -11.65 -2.60
CA VAL A 218 47.25 -12.91 -3.29
C VAL A 218 46.02 -13.43 -4.01
N GLN A 219 44.94 -13.65 -3.26
CA GLN A 219 43.68 -14.17 -3.81
C GLN A 219 42.52 -14.00 -2.83
N TRP A 220 41.31 -14.06 -3.39
CA TRP A 220 40.09 -14.37 -2.65
C TRP A 220 39.92 -15.88 -2.52
N GLN A 221 39.37 -16.34 -1.39
CA GLN A 221 38.92 -17.71 -1.20
C GLN A 221 37.44 -17.69 -0.83
N GLY A 222 36.64 -18.47 -1.55
CA GLY A 222 35.21 -18.57 -1.33
C GLY A 222 34.48 -19.11 -2.55
N PRO A 223 33.20 -19.47 -2.41
CA PRO A 223 32.39 -19.96 -3.54
C PRO A 223 32.01 -18.81 -4.48
N ASN A 224 31.70 -19.16 -5.73
CA ASN A 224 31.04 -18.28 -6.71
C ASN A 224 31.74 -16.95 -7.01
N ILE A 225 33.06 -16.88 -6.82
CA ILE A 225 33.89 -15.73 -7.19
C ILE A 225 34.28 -15.87 -8.67
N GLN A 226 34.09 -14.81 -9.47
CA GLN A 226 34.35 -14.85 -10.92
C GLN A 226 35.85 -15.01 -11.23
N ASP A 227 36.68 -14.09 -10.73
CA ASP A 227 38.15 -14.19 -10.77
C ASP A 227 38.72 -13.92 -9.38
N ALA A 228 39.24 -14.97 -8.74
CA ALA A 228 39.76 -14.89 -7.38
C ALA A 228 41.16 -14.27 -7.29
N THR A 229 41.85 -14.06 -8.41
CA THR A 229 43.27 -13.66 -8.45
C THR A 229 43.49 -12.16 -8.61
N VAL A 230 42.41 -11.39 -8.71
CA VAL A 230 42.42 -9.93 -8.79
C VAL A 230 41.75 -9.30 -7.55
N PRO A 231 42.25 -8.15 -7.06
CA PRO A 231 41.70 -7.49 -5.86
C PRO A 231 40.30 -6.90 -6.07
N GLU A 232 39.91 -6.67 -7.32
CA GLU A 232 38.58 -6.21 -7.73
C GLU A 232 37.92 -7.27 -8.63
N THR A 233 36.85 -7.89 -8.13
CA THR A 233 36.17 -8.99 -8.81
C THR A 233 34.69 -9.01 -8.45
N LYS A 234 33.94 -10.02 -8.87
CA LYS A 234 32.52 -10.19 -8.52
C LYS A 234 32.25 -11.53 -7.85
N ILE A 235 31.24 -11.55 -7.00
CA ILE A 235 30.70 -12.77 -6.38
C ILE A 235 29.20 -12.85 -6.56
N LYS A 236 28.67 -14.04 -6.85
CA LYS A 236 27.23 -14.31 -6.81
C LYS A 236 26.82 -14.90 -5.46
N LEU A 237 25.90 -14.25 -4.75
CA LEU A 237 25.50 -14.63 -3.39
C LEU A 237 24.19 -15.42 -3.36
N ASP A 238 24.27 -16.75 -3.37
CA ASP A 238 23.07 -17.62 -3.28
C ASP A 238 22.66 -17.95 -1.82
N GLY A 239 23.47 -17.55 -0.84
CA GLY A 239 23.28 -17.77 0.59
C GLY A 239 24.29 -16.97 1.43
N ASP A 240 24.15 -17.03 2.76
CA ASP A 240 25.14 -16.44 3.67
C ASP A 240 26.54 -16.97 3.35
N THR A 241 27.46 -16.05 3.03
CA THR A 241 28.77 -16.39 2.49
C THR A 241 29.86 -15.67 3.27
N THR A 242 30.89 -16.42 3.64
CA THR A 242 32.16 -15.85 4.13
C THR A 242 33.22 -16.06 3.07
N VAL A 243 33.88 -14.99 2.65
CA VAL A 243 35.08 -15.04 1.81
C VAL A 243 36.30 -14.65 2.62
N VAL A 244 37.45 -15.26 2.29
CA VAL A 244 38.73 -14.96 2.93
C VAL A 244 39.64 -14.28 1.90
N VAL A 245 40.20 -13.13 2.26
CA VAL A 245 41.29 -12.51 1.48
C VAL A 245 42.60 -13.04 2.03
N VAL A 246 43.39 -13.66 1.17
CA VAL A 246 44.75 -14.06 1.50
C VAL A 246 45.71 -12.99 1.01
N CYS A 247 46.53 -12.51 1.92
CA CYS A 247 47.62 -11.58 1.63
C CYS A 247 48.95 -12.17 2.08
N GLU A 248 50.03 -11.60 1.55
CA GLU A 248 51.39 -11.87 2.00
C GLU A 248 52.19 -10.58 2.07
N GLU A 249 53.32 -10.59 2.75
CA GLU A 249 54.20 -9.42 2.81
C GLU A 249 54.73 -9.07 1.41
N ALA A 250 54.65 -7.80 1.05
CA ALA A 250 55.26 -7.28 -0.17
C ALA A 250 56.78 -7.25 0.03
N LYS A 251 57.50 -8.17 -0.62
CA LYS A 251 58.98 -8.14 -0.63
C LYS A 251 59.45 -6.86 -1.31
N GLU A 252 60.20 -6.02 -0.60
CA GLU A 252 60.93 -4.92 -1.22
C GLU A 252 61.96 -5.48 -2.20
N LEU A 253 61.98 -4.94 -3.42
CA LEU A 253 63.11 -5.09 -4.32
C LEU A 253 64.26 -4.26 -3.74
N VAL A 254 65.16 -4.91 -3.01
CA VAL A 254 66.46 -4.33 -2.67
C VAL A 254 67.28 -4.30 -3.97
N PHE A 255 67.38 -3.13 -4.59
CA PHE A 255 68.40 -2.91 -5.62
C PHE A 255 69.71 -2.62 -4.89
N ASP A 256 70.60 -3.63 -4.81
CA ASP A 256 72.00 -3.38 -4.50
C ASP A 256 72.57 -2.53 -5.62
N ILE A 257 72.68 -1.22 -5.37
CA ILE A 257 73.56 -0.36 -6.16
C ILE A 257 74.96 -0.75 -5.70
N ASP A 258 75.58 -1.67 -6.44
CA ASP A 258 77.00 -1.94 -6.32
C ASP A 258 77.74 -0.64 -6.66
N ASP A 259 78.09 0.13 -5.62
CA ASP A 259 78.97 1.29 -5.71
C ASP A 259 80.36 0.75 -6.07
N GLY A 260 80.52 0.39 -7.34
CA GLY A 260 81.75 -0.08 -7.95
C GLY A 260 82.82 0.99 -7.86
N LYS A 261 83.55 1.01 -6.75
CA LYS A 261 84.83 1.69 -6.61
C LYS A 261 85.94 0.64 -6.73
N LYS A 262 86.47 0.54 -7.96
CA LYS A 262 87.84 0.07 -8.20
C LYS A 262 88.84 1.15 -7.82
#